data_AF-A0A8R1E811-F1
#
_entry.id   AF-A0A8R1E811-F1
#
_cell.length_a   1.000
_cell.length_b   1.000
_cell.length_c   1.000
_cell.angle_alpha   90.00
_cell.angle_beta   90.00
_cell.angle_gamma   90.00
#
_symmetry.space_group_name_H-M   'P 1'
#
loop_
_entity.id
_entity.type
_entity.pdbx_description
1 polymer ?
#
loop_
_entity_poly.entity_id
_entity_poly.type
_entity_poly.pdbx_seq_one_letter_code
_entity_poly.pdbx_strand_id
1 'polypeptide(L)'
;MLLRRLVTSSLSSVRNLSSSTQAKFSIPFVIDNEGKGERTYDIYSRLLRDRIVCLMTPVDDFVASALIAQLLFLQSESGKKPIHLYINSP
;
A
#
# COMPACT_ATOMS: atom_id res chain seq x y z
N MET A 1 -58.18 36.32 10.96
CA MET A 1 -58.49 36.08 12.38
C MET A 1 -58.24 34.59 12.60
N LEU A 2 -57.19 34.05 13.21
CA LEU A 2 -56.11 34.49 14.11
C LEU A 2 -54.94 33.49 13.88
N LEU A 3 -53.71 33.98 13.69
CA LEU A 3 -52.54 33.78 14.58
C LEU A 3 -52.19 32.31 14.92
N ARG A 4 -51.05 31.77 14.44
CA ARG A 4 -49.67 31.80 15.00
C ARG A 4 -49.36 30.68 16.02
N ARG A 5 -48.22 30.02 15.75
CA ARG A 5 -47.30 29.28 16.67
C ARG A 5 -47.86 27.96 17.25
N LEU A 6 -47.11 26.86 17.29
CA LEU A 6 -45.79 26.71 17.92
C LEU A 6 -44.93 25.63 17.21
N VAL A 7 -43.69 26.02 16.94
CA VAL A 7 -42.52 25.13 16.86
C VAL A 7 -42.19 24.69 18.27
N THR A 8 -42.01 23.38 18.49
CA THR A 8 -41.11 22.70 19.47
C THR A 8 -41.49 21.21 19.44
N SER A 9 -40.61 20.22 19.36
CA SER A 9 -39.21 20.15 19.75
C SER A 9 -38.55 18.92 19.09
N SER A 10 -37.39 19.17 18.46
CA SER A 10 -36.25 18.26 18.33
C SER A 10 -36.48 16.83 17.82
N LEU A 11 -36.58 16.67 16.50
CA LEU A 11 -36.29 15.42 15.78
C LEU A 11 -35.16 15.68 14.78
N SER A 12 -33.97 16.01 15.29
CA SER A 12 -32.78 16.17 14.46
C SER A 12 -31.50 16.00 15.26
N SER A 13 -31.31 14.80 15.82
CA SER A 13 -29.97 14.30 16.15
C SER A 13 -29.96 12.77 16.21
N VAL A 14 -30.34 12.13 15.11
CA VAL A 14 -29.65 10.91 14.71
C VAL A 14 -28.47 11.38 13.87
N ARG A 15 -27.41 11.84 14.53
CA ARG A 15 -26.13 12.08 13.84
C ARG A 15 -25.63 10.72 13.42
N ASN A 16 -25.67 10.47 12.11
CA ASN A 16 -25.05 9.32 11.47
C ASN A 16 -23.61 9.18 11.99
N LEU A 17 -23.38 8.17 12.82
CA LEU A 17 -22.04 7.74 13.17
C LEU A 17 -21.50 6.88 12.02
N SER A 18 -21.35 7.47 10.84
CA SER A 18 -20.58 6.86 9.76
C SER A 18 -19.10 7.14 10.03
N SER A 19 -18.56 6.54 11.08
CA SER A 19 -17.12 6.31 11.13
C SER A 19 -16.82 5.30 10.04
N SER A 20 -16.62 5.79 8.82
CA SER A 20 -16.01 5.00 7.76
C SER A 20 -14.62 4.62 8.28
N THR A 21 -14.50 3.43 8.88
CA THR A 21 -13.21 2.82 9.16
C THR A 21 -12.54 2.65 7.81
N GLN A 22 -11.76 3.65 7.41
CA GLN A 22 -10.93 3.58 6.23
C GLN A 22 -10.01 2.39 6.46
N ALA A 23 -10.24 1.30 5.74
CA ALA A 23 -9.45 0.10 5.86
C ALA A 23 -8.01 0.50 5.55
N LYS A 24 -7.16 0.59 6.58
CA LYS A 24 -5.72 0.70 6.39
C LYS A 24 -5.31 -0.61 5.72
N PHE A 25 -5.00 -0.53 4.43
CA PHE A 25 -4.38 -1.65 3.74
C PHE A 25 -3.00 -1.88 4.38
N SER A 26 -2.92 -2.88 5.24
CA SER A 26 -1.63 -3.37 5.75
C SER A 26 -0.97 -4.18 4.65
N ILE A 27 0.32 -3.95 4.43
CA ILE A 27 1.12 -4.80 3.56
C ILE A 27 1.16 -6.20 4.21
N PRO A 28 0.83 -7.28 3.47
CA PRO A 28 0.86 -8.62 4.01
C PRO A 28 2.31 -9.11 4.19
N PHE A 29 2.50 -10.00 5.15
CA PHE A 29 3.78 -10.65 5.43
C PHE A 29 3.74 -12.12 5.01
N VAL A 30 4.90 -12.64 4.63
CA VAL A 30 5.12 -14.03 4.23
C VAL A 30 6.26 -14.60 5.06
N ILE A 31 6.11 -15.87 5.46
CA ILE A 31 7.15 -16.63 6.16
C ILE A 31 7.86 -17.49 5.12
N ASP A 32 9.17 -17.31 5.01
CA ASP A 32 10.05 -18.08 4.14
C ASP A 32 10.86 -19.07 4.98
N ASN A 33 10.78 -20.35 4.62
CA ASN A 33 11.42 -21.47 5.31
C ASN A 33 12.64 -22.01 4.54
N GLU A 34 13.12 -21.31 3.52
CA GLU A 34 14.32 -21.71 2.78
C GLU A 34 15.56 -21.77 3.70
N GLY A 35 16.02 -23.00 4.03
CA GLY A 35 17.26 -23.26 4.76
C GLY A 35 17.06 -23.80 6.19
N LYS A 36 17.89 -23.34 7.13
CA LYS A 36 17.91 -23.78 8.55
C LYS A 36 17.12 -22.86 9.49
N GLY A 37 16.30 -21.94 8.98
CA GLY A 37 15.53 -21.03 9.82
C GLY A 37 14.40 -20.34 9.08
N GLU A 38 13.44 -19.82 9.85
CA GLU A 38 12.30 -19.05 9.34
C GLU A 38 12.68 -17.57 9.25
N ARG A 39 12.35 -16.93 8.12
CA ARG A 39 12.48 -15.49 7.94
C ARG A 39 11.16 -14.89 7.51
N THR A 40 10.77 -13.80 8.16
CA THR A 40 9.54 -13.08 7.82
C THR A 40 9.88 -11.89 6.94
N TYR A 41 9.17 -11.77 5.82
CA TYR A 41 9.30 -10.67 4.87
C TYR A 41 7.93 -10.03 4.63
N ASP A 42 7.88 -8.74 4.36
CA ASP A 42 6.72 -8.22 3.64
C ASP A 42 6.72 -8.76 2.21
N ILE A 43 5.56 -8.75 1.55
CA ILE A 43 5.41 -9.34 0.22
C ILE A 43 6.34 -8.72 -0.83
N TYR A 44 6.63 -7.42 -0.77
CA TYR A 44 7.51 -6.77 -1.76
C TYR A 44 8.97 -7.14 -1.53
N SER A 45 9.39 -7.23 -0.27
CA SER A 45 10.72 -7.73 0.07
C SER A 45 10.93 -9.18 -0.40
N ARG A 46 9.91 -10.05 -0.30
CA ARG A 46 9.99 -11.42 -0.82
C ARG A 46 10.09 -11.45 -2.35
N LEU A 47 9.33 -10.61 -3.04
CA LEU A 47 9.37 -10.48 -4.51
C LEU A 47 10.73 -9.94 -5.00
N LEU A 48 11.31 -8.97 -4.30
CA LEU A 48 12.63 -8.42 -4.66
C LEU A 48 13.71 -9.50 -4.62
N ARG A 49 13.65 -10.44 -3.67
CA ARG A 49 14.55 -11.60 -3.59
C ARG A 49 14.41 -12.54 -4.80
N ASP A 50 13.22 -12.63 -5.39
CA ASP A 50 12.97 -13.34 -6.65
C ASP A 50 13.23 -12.46 -7.90
N ARG A 51 13.89 -11.30 -7.70
CA ARG A 51 14.27 -10.33 -8.73
C ARG A 51 13.07 -9.68 -9.43
N ILE A 52 11.99 -9.49 -8.69
CA ILE A 52 10.77 -8.83 -9.14
C ILE A 52 10.71 -7.43 -8.51
N VAL A 53 10.65 -6.39 -9.34
CA VAL A 53 10.50 -4.98 -8.96
C VAL A 53 9.14 -4.48 -9.41
N CYS A 54 8.45 -3.72 -8.56
CA CYS A 54 7.11 -3.20 -8.85
C CYS A 54 7.10 -1.67 -8.81
N LEU A 55 6.64 -1.03 -9.88
CA LEU A 55 6.33 0.40 -9.95
C LEU A 55 4.80 0.57 -10.00
N MET A 56 4.22 1.10 -8.92
CA MET A 56 2.76 1.19 -8.73
C MET A 56 2.27 2.64 -8.55
N THR A 57 3.17 3.62 -8.71
CA THR A 57 2.94 5.04 -8.38
C THR A 57 3.48 5.92 -9.51
N PRO A 58 3.04 7.18 -9.62
CA PRO A 58 3.71 8.17 -10.46
C PRO A 58 5.21 8.21 -10.16
N VAL A 59 6.01 8.51 -11.19
CA VAL A 59 7.46 8.62 -11.04
C VAL A 59 7.81 10.04 -10.64
N ASP A 60 8.28 10.19 -9.41
CA ASP A 60 8.98 11.37 -8.91
C ASP A 60 10.45 11.03 -8.57
N ASP A 61 11.22 12.01 -8.10
CA ASP A 61 12.64 11.81 -7.77
C ASP A 61 12.86 10.75 -6.69
N PHE A 62 11.93 10.60 -5.74
CA PHE A 62 12.03 9.62 -4.67
C PHE A 62 11.79 8.20 -5.21
N VAL A 63 10.73 8.01 -5.99
CA VAL A 63 10.39 6.74 -6.64
C VAL A 63 11.49 6.33 -7.61
N ALA A 64 12.01 7.26 -8.41
CA ALA A 64 13.12 7.01 -9.34
C ALA A 64 14.39 6.57 -8.60
N SER A 65 14.77 7.28 -7.53
CA SER A 65 15.91 6.92 -6.70
C SER A 65 15.77 5.51 -6.08
N ALA A 66 14.59 5.18 -5.56
CA ALA A 66 14.31 3.85 -5.00
C ALA A 66 14.40 2.74 -6.06
N LEU A 67 13.84 2.96 -7.27
CA LEU A 67 13.95 2.00 -8.37
C LEU A 67 15.40 1.79 -8.81
N ILE A 68 16.18 2.87 -8.96
CA ILE A 68 17.60 2.78 -9.32
C ILE A 68 18.36 1.95 -8.27
N ALA A 69 18.13 2.19 -6.98
CA ALA A 69 18.76 1.44 -5.92
C ALA A 69 18.42 -0.06 -5.98
N GLN A 70 17.13 -0.40 -6.20
CA GLN A 70 16.68 -1.80 -6.33
C GLN A 70 17.31 -2.49 -7.55
N LEU A 71 17.37 -1.81 -8.69
CA LEU A 71 17.96 -2.37 -9.92
C LEU A 71 19.47 -2.61 -9.76
N LEU A 72 20.21 -1.65 -9.20
CA LEU A 72 21.64 -1.78 -8.95
C LEU A 72 21.94 -2.88 -7.93
N PHE A 73 21.12 -2.99 -6.88
CA PHE A 73 21.21 -4.08 -5.90
C PHE A 73 21.10 -5.45 -6.60
N LEU A 74 20.03 -5.67 -7.37
CA LEU A 74 19.82 -6.93 -8.09
C LEU A 74 20.91 -7.22 -9.14
N GLN A 75 21.41 -6.19 -9.82
CA GLN A 75 22.51 -6.32 -10.77
C GLN A 75 23.81 -6.77 -10.06
N SER A 76 24.10 -6.23 -8.88
CA SER A 76 25.29 -6.60 -8.10
C SER A 76 25.24 -8.04 -7.57
N GLU A 77 24.05 -8.55 -7.20
CA GLU A 77 23.90 -9.95 -6.80
C GLU A 77 24.11 -10.92 -7.97
N SER A 78 23.60 -10.57 -9.16
CA SER A 78 23.78 -11.39 -10.35
C SER A 78 23.50 -10.62 -11.63
N GLY A 79 24.56 -10.11 -12.28
CA GLY A 79 24.43 -9.32 -13.51
C GLY A 79 23.95 -10.12 -14.74
N LYS A 80 23.93 -11.46 -14.67
CA LYS A 80 23.47 -12.33 -15.78
C LYS A 80 22.00 -12.73 -15.67
N LYS A 81 21.41 -12.67 -14.48
CA LYS A 81 20.02 -13.08 -14.26
C LYS A 81 19.07 -11.95 -14.63
N PRO A 82 17.95 -12.23 -15.32
CA PRO A 82 16.97 -11.21 -15.65
C PRO A 82 16.40 -10.54 -14.40
N ILE A 83 15.93 -9.31 -14.57
CA ILE A 83 15.14 -8.57 -13.58
C ILE A 83 13.77 -8.38 -14.19
N HIS A 84 12.72 -8.70 -13.44
CA HIS A 84 11.34 -8.54 -13.88
C HIS A 84 10.76 -7.26 -13.30
N LEU A 85 10.47 -6.28 -14.15
CA LEU A 85 9.85 -5.01 -13.76
C LEU A 85 8.37 -5.05 -14.13
N TYR A 86 7.49 -4.96 -13.13
CA TYR A 86 6.04 -4.81 -13.32
C TYR A 86 5.65 -3.35 -13.14
N ILE A 87 4.98 -2.79 -14.13
CA ILE A 87 4.66 -1.36 -14.18
C ILE A 87 3.14 -1.18 -14.20
N ASN A 88 2.65 -0.41 -13.23
CA ASN A 88 1.32 0.14 -13.14
C ASN A 88 1.44 1.59 -12.65
N SER A 89 2.01 2.44 -13.50
CA SER A 89 2.19 3.89 -13.25
C SER A 89 1.33 4.69 -14.23
N PRO A 90 0.70 5.79 -13.78
CA PRO A 90 0.14 6.80 -14.68
C PRO A 90 1.25 7.54 -15.44
#